data_AF-A0A8K0LLQ4-F1
#
_entry.id   AF-A0A8K0LLQ4-F1
#
_cell.length_a   1.000
_cell.length_b   1.000
_cell.length_c   1.000
_cell.angle_alpha   90.00
_cell.angle_beta   90.00
_cell.angle_gamma   90.00
#
_symmetry.space_group_name_H-M   'P 1'
#
loop_
_entity.id
_entity.type
_entity.pdbx_description
1 polymer ?
#
loop_
_entity_poly.entity_id
_entity_poly.type
_entity_poly.pdbx_seq_one_letter_code
_entity_poly.pdbx_strand_id
1 'polypeptide(L)'
;MSTVILKAECLCRAHTFTHSVPLSTLPLRGSSCHCTSCRHVTGALRGSADAVWPGPTADIVRVAGEPPRHDGDDADNNDGEKNNEGNAKLARYRHSPRVNVLFCARCGTELFFEEWENAEAKKSGAEAAYAVFTGALNAAAAEGPEGADVPPITSVQVVQYADHIFVGDTRDGGALPWLRGINGEGQPAPKVWLGGRNRSEEVAEGVRWPAVEALAKFEDGLKGAEGDAGNVPIRCHCGGIDLVLRAGEAQREFEALQKSGKELPWFADPVTYKGVGSVDGCDSCRLAVGSELHNWTFALVKHISFAGADQGGFPEDTLGLRAAVDAADGTTRDPRFGTITYYSSSPEVQRYFCGRCSAVLFYAADDRSELVDVAVGLLDAPDGARAETAVSWAFGSPIVYRQDMIGTWREALVTAVERDAEAWRIERGYPKFWRRAAKEAAEKAEQEKADKEKAEKEKASGAN
;
A
#
# COMPACT_ATOMS: atom_id res chain seq x y z
N MET A 1 -10.38 28.24 -21.66
CA MET A 1 -10.37 27.93 -20.22
C MET A 1 -9.18 27.03 -19.96
N SER A 2 -8.48 27.21 -18.83
CA SER A 2 -7.34 26.36 -18.50
C SER A 2 -7.80 24.97 -18.08
N THR A 3 -7.11 23.94 -18.55
CA THR A 3 -7.49 22.53 -18.36
C THR A 3 -6.32 21.73 -17.81
N VAL A 4 -6.61 20.60 -17.16
CA VAL A 4 -5.62 19.60 -16.73
C VAL A 4 -5.94 18.29 -17.43
N ILE A 5 -4.90 17.62 -17.94
CA ILE A 5 -5.05 16.28 -18.49
C ILE A 5 -4.88 15.27 -17.35
N LEU A 6 -5.96 14.55 -17.06
CA LEU A 6 -5.98 13.42 -16.14
C LEU A 6 -5.74 12.13 -16.91
N LYS A 7 -4.90 11.26 -16.37
CA LYS A 7 -4.50 9.99 -16.99
C LYS A 7 -4.52 8.87 -15.96
N ALA A 8 -5.41 7.89 -16.13
CA ALA A 8 -5.37 6.63 -15.37
C ALA A 8 -4.59 5.59 -16.18
N GLU A 9 -3.52 5.02 -15.62
CA GLU A 9 -2.70 4.04 -16.34
C GLU A 9 -2.21 2.90 -15.44
N CYS A 10 -2.06 1.70 -16.02
CA CYS A 10 -1.51 0.56 -15.29
C CYS A 10 0.02 0.53 -15.34
N LEU A 11 0.66 -0.20 -14.42
CA LEU A 11 2.12 -0.28 -14.33
C LEU A 11 2.80 -0.71 -15.65
N CYS A 12 2.24 -1.68 -16.36
CA CYS A 12 2.76 -2.13 -17.66
C CYS A 12 2.35 -1.24 -18.85
N ARG A 13 1.57 -0.18 -18.60
CA ARG A 13 1.02 0.77 -19.59
C ARG A 13 0.16 0.17 -20.71
N ALA A 14 -0.23 -1.10 -20.61
CA ALA A 14 -1.15 -1.73 -21.56
C ALA A 14 -2.54 -1.06 -21.58
N HIS A 15 -2.94 -0.46 -20.46
CA HIS A 15 -4.15 0.33 -20.33
C HIS A 15 -3.82 1.76 -19.94
N THR A 16 -4.41 2.71 -20.67
CA THR A 16 -4.32 4.15 -20.42
C THR A 16 -5.64 4.80 -20.78
N PHE A 17 -6.19 5.58 -19.85
CA PHE A 17 -7.42 6.35 -20.03
C PHE A 17 -7.10 7.81 -19.76
N THR A 18 -7.38 8.68 -20.73
CA THR A 18 -7.00 10.09 -20.66
C THR A 18 -8.23 10.98 -20.84
N HIS A 19 -8.35 12.01 -20.01
CA HIS A 19 -9.40 13.01 -20.16
C HIS A 19 -8.91 14.40 -19.76
N SER A 20 -9.29 15.42 -20.53
CA SER A 20 -9.01 16.82 -20.20
C SER A 20 -10.19 17.40 -19.43
N VAL A 21 -9.92 17.99 -18.25
CA VAL A 21 -10.93 18.61 -17.39
C VAL A 21 -10.62 20.08 -17.16
N PRO A 22 -11.63 20.98 -17.09
CA PRO A 22 -11.41 22.36 -16.68
C PRO A 22 -10.88 22.43 -15.24
N LEU A 23 -9.92 23.32 -14.97
CA LEU A 23 -9.40 23.54 -13.60
C LEU A 23 -10.51 23.85 -12.58
N SER A 24 -11.59 24.52 -13.01
CA SER A 24 -12.74 24.85 -12.17
C SER A 24 -13.59 23.64 -11.73
N THR A 25 -13.31 22.45 -12.25
CA THR A 25 -13.98 21.20 -11.86
C THR A 25 -13.18 20.39 -10.83
N LEU A 26 -11.96 20.84 -10.51
CA LEU A 26 -11.11 20.28 -9.48
C LEU A 26 -11.31 21.01 -8.14
N PRO A 27 -11.06 20.35 -6.99
CA PRO A 27 -10.60 18.97 -6.85
C PRO A 27 -11.68 17.92 -7.12
N LEU A 28 -11.27 16.75 -7.62
CA LEU A 28 -12.14 15.57 -7.61
C LEU A 28 -12.42 15.15 -6.16
N ARG A 29 -13.68 14.83 -5.87
CA ARG A 29 -14.07 14.35 -4.55
C ARG A 29 -13.55 12.93 -4.34
N GLY A 30 -12.60 12.77 -3.42
CA GLY A 30 -12.01 11.48 -3.05
C GLY A 30 -12.63 10.86 -1.79
N SER A 31 -12.46 9.55 -1.63
CA SER A 31 -12.77 8.78 -0.42
C SER A 31 -11.65 7.79 -0.11
N SER A 32 -11.52 7.38 1.14
CA SER A 32 -10.63 6.30 1.53
C SER A 32 -11.32 5.27 2.41
N CYS A 33 -11.46 4.03 1.90
CA CYS A 33 -12.01 2.92 2.66
C CYS A 33 -10.90 2.14 3.38
N HIS A 34 -11.16 1.80 4.64
CA HIS A 34 -10.24 1.05 5.50
C HIS A 34 -10.76 -0.35 5.87
N CYS A 35 -11.90 -0.78 5.31
CA CYS A 35 -12.47 -2.08 5.64
C CYS A 35 -11.52 -3.23 5.31
N THR A 36 -11.64 -4.33 6.05
CA THR A 36 -10.83 -5.54 5.82
C THR A 36 -10.93 -6.00 4.37
N SER A 37 -12.13 -5.96 3.78
CA SER A 37 -12.33 -6.36 2.39
C SER A 37 -11.50 -5.54 1.42
N CYS A 38 -11.48 -4.21 1.55
CA CYS A 38 -10.70 -3.36 0.66
C CYS A 38 -9.19 -3.54 0.90
N ARG A 39 -8.73 -3.72 2.14
CA ARG A 39 -7.31 -4.01 2.39
C ARG A 39 -6.88 -5.32 1.76
N HIS A 40 -7.72 -6.35 1.86
CA HIS A 40 -7.41 -7.69 1.35
C HIS A 40 -7.60 -7.81 -0.17
N VAL A 41 -8.26 -6.85 -0.83
CA VAL A 41 -8.37 -6.80 -2.29
C VAL A 41 -7.22 -6.02 -2.93
N THR A 42 -6.59 -5.08 -2.23
CA THR A 42 -5.47 -4.27 -2.79
C THR A 42 -4.10 -4.61 -2.21
N GLY A 43 -4.04 -5.09 -0.97
CA GLY A 43 -2.80 -5.20 -0.20
C GLY A 43 -2.37 -3.91 0.50
N ALA A 44 -3.15 -2.82 0.40
CA ALA A 44 -2.86 -1.56 1.10
C ALA A 44 -3.54 -1.47 2.47
N LEU A 45 -2.94 -0.73 3.41
CA LEU A 45 -3.56 -0.44 4.71
C LEU A 45 -4.79 0.48 4.62
N ARG A 46 -4.80 1.39 3.63
CA ARG A 46 -6.01 2.06 3.15
C ARG A 46 -6.47 1.32 1.91
N GLY A 47 -7.45 0.45 2.06
CA GLY A 47 -7.84 -0.51 1.04
C GLY A 47 -8.41 0.12 -0.23
N SER A 48 -9.11 1.24 -0.13
CA SER A 48 -9.50 2.04 -1.29
C SER A 48 -9.00 3.47 -1.14
N ALA A 49 -8.50 4.02 -2.24
CA ALA A 49 -8.08 5.40 -2.40
C ALA A 49 -8.63 5.82 -3.76
N ASP A 50 -9.83 6.38 -3.79
CA ASP A 50 -10.59 6.51 -5.02
C ASP A 50 -11.24 7.88 -5.15
N ALA A 51 -11.44 8.31 -6.41
CA ALA A 51 -12.15 9.52 -6.78
C ALA A 51 -13.03 9.25 -8.00
N VAL A 52 -14.15 9.95 -8.15
CA VAL A 52 -15.03 9.78 -9.31
C VAL A 52 -14.25 10.05 -10.59
N TRP A 53 -14.29 9.12 -11.55
CA TRP A 53 -13.66 9.31 -12.86
C TRP A 53 -14.46 10.34 -13.68
N PRO A 54 -13.86 11.47 -14.09
CA PRO A 54 -14.59 12.53 -14.79
C PRO A 54 -14.70 12.30 -16.30
N GLY A 55 -13.98 11.31 -16.85
CA GLY A 55 -13.93 11.06 -18.28
C GLY A 55 -15.01 10.09 -18.79
N PRO A 56 -15.06 9.88 -20.12
CA PRO A 56 -15.95 8.89 -20.72
C PRO A 56 -15.70 7.49 -20.16
N THR A 57 -16.79 6.75 -19.92
CA THR A 57 -16.75 5.39 -19.37
C THR A 57 -16.84 4.31 -20.46
N ALA A 58 -17.24 4.67 -21.69
CA ALA A 58 -17.40 3.74 -22.80
C ALA A 58 -16.13 2.93 -23.10
N ASP A 59 -14.96 3.57 -23.03
CA ASP A 59 -13.68 2.87 -23.21
C ASP A 59 -13.36 1.92 -22.06
N ILE A 60 -13.72 2.27 -20.82
CA ILE A 60 -13.56 1.39 -19.65
C ILE A 60 -14.42 0.14 -19.84
N VAL A 61 -15.69 0.32 -20.21
CA VAL A 61 -16.63 -0.79 -20.47
C VAL A 61 -16.13 -1.69 -21.60
N ARG A 62 -15.63 -1.10 -22.69
CA ARG A 62 -15.16 -1.83 -23.89
C ARG A 62 -13.99 -2.77 -23.60
N VAL A 63 -13.06 -2.37 -22.72
CA VAL A 63 -11.87 -3.17 -22.42
C VAL A 63 -12.01 -4.00 -21.15
N ALA A 64 -13.07 -3.81 -20.37
CA ALA A 64 -13.36 -4.64 -19.22
C ALA A 64 -13.80 -6.06 -19.65
N GLY A 65 -13.17 -7.06 -19.05
CA GLY A 65 -13.54 -8.47 -19.21
C GLY A 65 -14.98 -8.71 -18.78
N GLU A 66 -15.59 -9.74 -19.36
CA GLU A 66 -16.89 -10.22 -18.90
C GLU A 66 -16.77 -10.69 -17.44
N PRO A 67 -17.80 -10.46 -16.60
CA PRO A 67 -17.82 -11.02 -15.26
C PRO A 67 -17.75 -12.56 -15.36
N PRO A 68 -17.03 -13.26 -14.45
CA PRO A 68 -17.04 -14.71 -14.42
C PRO A 68 -18.47 -15.23 -14.31
N ARG A 69 -18.80 -16.26 -15.10
CA ARG A 69 -20.15 -16.84 -15.15
C ARG A 69 -20.38 -17.68 -13.88
N HIS A 70 -21.39 -17.27 -13.10
CA HIS A 70 -22.01 -17.92 -11.94
C HIS A 70 -21.42 -17.76 -10.52
N ASP A 71 -22.39 -17.67 -9.59
CA ASP A 71 -22.25 -17.55 -8.15
C ASP A 71 -22.32 -18.97 -7.56
N GLY A 72 -21.16 -19.60 -7.37
CA GLY A 72 -21.07 -20.95 -6.81
C GLY A 72 -20.39 -21.91 -7.76
N ASP A 73 -19.28 -22.46 -7.28
CA ASP A 73 -18.50 -23.55 -7.84
C ASP A 73 -17.65 -23.25 -9.08
N ASP A 74 -16.39 -23.67 -8.95
CA ASP A 74 -15.30 -23.76 -9.93
C ASP A 74 -14.56 -22.46 -10.30
N ALA A 75 -13.52 -22.26 -9.48
CA ALA A 75 -12.31 -21.45 -9.64
C ALA A 75 -11.50 -21.67 -10.94
N ASP A 76 -12.04 -22.32 -11.96
CA ASP A 76 -11.27 -22.88 -13.09
C ASP A 76 -11.30 -22.05 -14.39
N ASN A 77 -12.04 -20.94 -14.45
CA ASN A 77 -11.99 -20.04 -15.61
C ASN A 77 -10.99 -18.91 -15.44
N ASN A 78 -9.78 -19.26 -15.00
CA ASN A 78 -8.60 -18.49 -15.33
C ASN A 78 -7.70 -19.44 -16.11
N ASP A 79 -8.14 -19.80 -17.31
CA ASP A 79 -7.25 -20.17 -18.38
C ASP A 79 -6.16 -19.09 -18.44
N GLY A 80 -5.04 -19.42 -17.80
CA GLY A 80 -3.79 -18.70 -17.84
C GLY A 80 -3.21 -18.73 -19.24
N GLU A 81 -3.99 -18.26 -20.22
CA GLU A 81 -3.49 -17.86 -21.50
C GLU A 81 -2.44 -16.79 -21.19
N LYS A 82 -1.19 -17.23 -21.25
CA LYS A 82 0.00 -16.38 -21.29
C LYS A 82 -0.20 -15.47 -22.49
N ASN A 83 -0.93 -14.37 -22.27
CA ASN A 83 -1.35 -13.45 -23.30
C ASN A 83 -0.12 -12.69 -23.76
N ASN A 84 0.53 -13.28 -24.76
CA ASN A 84 1.47 -12.62 -25.64
C ASN A 84 0.80 -11.34 -26.18
N GLU A 85 1.39 -10.22 -25.81
CA GLU A 85 1.47 -8.96 -26.57
C GLU A 85 0.35 -8.70 -27.59
N GLY A 86 -0.86 -8.41 -27.09
CA GLY A 86 -1.92 -7.90 -27.96
C GLY A 86 -3.28 -7.93 -27.29
N ASN A 87 -3.62 -6.84 -26.58
CA ASN A 87 -4.97 -6.56 -26.07
C ASN A 87 -5.40 -7.35 -24.81
N ALA A 88 -4.59 -7.30 -23.74
CA ALA A 88 -5.07 -7.72 -22.42
C ALA A 88 -6.33 -6.91 -22.07
N LYS A 89 -7.40 -7.58 -21.62
CA LYS A 89 -8.60 -6.93 -21.06
C LYS A 89 -8.34 -6.54 -19.60
N LEU A 90 -9.09 -5.58 -19.06
CA LEU A 90 -9.15 -5.40 -17.61
C LEU A 90 -9.87 -6.60 -17.01
N ALA A 91 -9.24 -7.29 -16.06
CA ALA A 91 -9.92 -8.30 -15.27
C ALA A 91 -10.97 -7.63 -14.39
N ARG A 92 -12.10 -8.31 -14.19
CA ARG A 92 -13.24 -7.83 -13.42
C ARG A 92 -13.50 -8.77 -12.25
N TYR A 93 -13.31 -8.27 -11.04
CA TYR A 93 -13.54 -9.03 -9.81
C TYR A 93 -14.75 -8.50 -9.04
N ARG A 94 -15.68 -9.39 -8.67
CA ARG A 94 -16.84 -9.05 -7.83
C ARG A 94 -16.40 -8.88 -6.38
N HIS A 95 -16.03 -7.66 -6.03
CA HIS A 95 -15.62 -7.30 -4.67
C HIS A 95 -16.79 -7.33 -3.68
N SER A 96 -17.97 -6.85 -4.09
CA SER A 96 -19.20 -6.92 -3.30
C SER A 96 -20.43 -7.03 -4.20
N PRO A 97 -21.65 -7.19 -3.65
CA PRO A 97 -22.87 -7.18 -4.45
C PRO A 97 -23.06 -5.90 -5.29
N ARG A 98 -22.49 -4.76 -4.89
CA ARG A 98 -22.65 -3.46 -5.58
C ARG A 98 -21.35 -2.89 -6.18
N VAL A 99 -20.20 -3.54 -5.99
CA VAL A 99 -18.90 -3.03 -6.45
C VAL A 99 -18.11 -4.14 -7.12
N ASN A 100 -17.57 -3.87 -8.29
CA ASN A 100 -16.50 -4.65 -8.89
C ASN A 100 -15.17 -3.87 -8.84
N VAL A 101 -14.06 -4.58 -8.76
CA VAL A 101 -12.70 -4.03 -9.00
C VAL A 101 -12.30 -4.36 -10.44
N LEU A 102 -11.86 -3.35 -11.18
CA LEU A 102 -11.30 -3.48 -12.52
C LEU A 102 -9.78 -3.25 -12.46
N PHE A 103 -9.02 -4.27 -12.84
CA PHE A 103 -7.56 -4.26 -12.74
C PHE A 103 -6.89 -4.82 -13.99
N CYS A 104 -5.63 -4.47 -14.22
CA CYS A 104 -4.87 -5.01 -15.35
C CYS A 104 -4.51 -6.48 -15.08
N ALA A 105 -5.03 -7.39 -15.90
CA ALA A 105 -4.75 -8.82 -15.78
C ALA A 105 -3.25 -9.16 -15.91
N ARG A 106 -2.47 -8.29 -16.58
CA ARG A 106 -1.03 -8.48 -16.79
C ARG A 106 -0.18 -8.08 -15.59
N CYS A 107 -0.46 -6.93 -14.98
CA CYS A 107 0.41 -6.35 -13.95
C CYS A 107 -0.26 -6.15 -12.58
N GLY A 108 -1.50 -6.59 -12.41
CA GLY A 108 -2.24 -6.50 -11.15
C GLY A 108 -2.84 -5.13 -10.84
N THR A 109 -2.32 -4.04 -11.45
CA THR A 109 -2.76 -2.67 -11.16
C THR A 109 -4.27 -2.48 -11.17
N GLU A 110 -4.82 -2.08 -10.03
CA GLU A 110 -6.18 -1.58 -9.88
C GLU A 110 -6.32 -0.22 -10.57
N LEU A 111 -7.33 -0.09 -11.43
CA LEU A 111 -7.60 1.15 -12.16
C LEU A 111 -8.93 1.77 -11.77
N PHE A 112 -9.99 0.96 -11.68
CA PHE A 112 -11.31 1.48 -11.37
C PHE A 112 -12.10 0.59 -10.42
N PHE A 113 -12.92 1.21 -9.57
CA PHE A 113 -14.14 0.59 -9.11
C PHE A 113 -15.25 0.82 -10.13
N GLU A 114 -16.02 -0.23 -10.39
CA GLU A 114 -17.29 -0.18 -11.08
C GLU A 114 -18.40 -0.35 -10.04
N GLU A 115 -19.16 0.72 -9.80
CA GLU A 115 -20.05 0.86 -8.65
C GLU A 115 -21.51 1.10 -9.03
N TRP A 116 -22.40 0.47 -8.27
CA TRP A 116 -23.84 0.72 -8.28
C TRP A 116 -24.29 1.27 -6.93
N GLU A 117 -25.41 1.99 -6.96
CA GLU A 117 -26.04 2.53 -5.75
C GLU A 117 -26.32 1.43 -4.71
N ASN A 118 -26.85 0.31 -5.18
CA ASN A 118 -27.16 -0.88 -4.39
C ASN A 118 -27.12 -2.15 -5.26
N ALA A 119 -27.34 -3.30 -4.64
CA ALA A 119 -27.28 -4.59 -5.34
C ALA A 119 -28.46 -4.75 -6.33
N GLU A 120 -29.61 -4.16 -6.03
CA GLU A 120 -30.82 -4.21 -6.84
C GLU A 120 -30.65 -3.43 -8.15
N ALA A 121 -30.05 -2.23 -8.09
CA ALA A 121 -29.72 -1.42 -9.26
C ALA A 121 -28.79 -2.17 -10.23
N LYS A 122 -27.79 -2.88 -9.69
CA LYS A 122 -26.93 -3.75 -10.49
C LYS A 122 -27.72 -4.86 -11.18
N LYS A 123 -28.61 -5.53 -10.45
CA LYS A 123 -29.46 -6.61 -10.98
C LYS A 123 -30.45 -6.13 -12.03
N SER A 124 -30.96 -4.91 -11.91
CA SER A 124 -31.91 -4.32 -12.86
C SER A 124 -31.24 -3.76 -14.13
N GLY A 125 -29.90 -3.88 -14.26
CA GLY A 125 -29.17 -3.37 -15.41
C GLY A 125 -28.98 -1.85 -15.41
N ALA A 126 -29.00 -1.20 -14.24
CA ALA A 126 -28.66 0.22 -14.14
C ALA A 126 -27.19 0.45 -14.54
N GLU A 127 -26.91 1.62 -15.09
CA GLU A 127 -25.54 2.02 -15.42
C GLU A 127 -24.69 2.15 -14.17
N ALA A 128 -23.44 1.67 -14.25
CA ALA A 128 -22.47 1.80 -13.18
C ALA A 128 -21.80 3.18 -13.20
N ALA A 129 -21.51 3.71 -12.01
CA ALA A 129 -20.53 4.78 -11.85
C ALA A 129 -19.12 4.19 -11.79
N TYR A 130 -18.11 4.98 -12.18
CA TYR A 130 -16.71 4.56 -12.13
C TYR A 130 -15.91 5.49 -11.24
N ALA A 131 -15.19 4.92 -10.28
CA ALA A 131 -14.23 5.64 -9.46
C ALA A 131 -12.82 5.16 -9.85
N VAL A 132 -11.90 6.10 -10.08
CA VAL A 132 -10.50 5.80 -10.40
C VAL A 132 -9.72 5.60 -9.10
N PHE A 133 -8.87 4.57 -9.06
CA PHE A 133 -7.87 4.39 -8.02
C PHE A 133 -6.80 5.48 -8.16
N THR A 134 -6.66 6.31 -7.14
CA THR A 134 -5.84 7.54 -7.20
C THR A 134 -4.34 7.26 -7.26
N GLY A 135 -3.89 6.07 -6.85
CA GLY A 135 -2.52 5.60 -7.09
C GLY A 135 -2.19 5.44 -8.58
N ALA A 136 -3.20 5.15 -9.42
CA ALA A 136 -3.08 5.05 -10.86
C ALA A 136 -3.35 6.38 -11.61
N LEU A 137 -3.82 7.41 -10.91
CA LEU A 137 -4.22 8.70 -11.49
C LEU A 137 -3.03 9.67 -11.59
N ASN A 138 -2.55 9.92 -12.80
CA ASN A 138 -1.60 10.97 -13.09
C ASN A 138 -2.32 12.23 -13.58
N ALA A 139 -1.69 13.38 -13.36
CA ALA A 139 -2.15 14.66 -13.90
C ALA A 139 -0.97 15.38 -14.54
N ALA A 140 -1.14 15.82 -15.78
CA ALA A 140 -0.12 16.60 -16.50
C ALA A 140 -0.30 18.10 -16.26
N ALA A 141 0.70 18.90 -16.65
CA ALA A 141 0.68 20.35 -16.50
C ALA A 141 -0.62 20.94 -17.08
N ALA A 142 -1.16 21.93 -16.39
CA ALA A 142 -2.34 22.61 -16.89
C ALA A 142 -1.99 23.34 -18.20
N GLU A 143 -2.89 23.30 -19.17
CA GLU A 143 -2.79 23.98 -20.45
C GLU A 143 -3.84 25.08 -20.53
N GLY A 144 -3.47 26.26 -21.03
CA GLY A 144 -4.38 27.40 -21.17
C GLY A 144 -4.14 28.14 -22.49
N PRO A 145 -5.03 29.08 -22.86
CA PRO A 145 -4.80 29.98 -23.99
C PRO A 145 -3.46 30.73 -23.83
N GLU A 146 -2.88 31.16 -24.94
CA GLU A 146 -1.67 31.98 -24.93
C GLU A 146 -1.85 33.22 -24.03
N GLY A 147 -0.94 33.41 -23.07
CA GLY A 147 -1.00 34.50 -22.08
C GLY A 147 -1.87 34.21 -20.85
N ALA A 148 -2.46 33.02 -20.70
CA ALA A 148 -3.16 32.63 -19.48
C ALA A 148 -2.17 32.35 -18.35
N ASP A 149 -2.48 32.84 -17.14
CA ASP A 149 -1.78 32.44 -15.92
C ASP A 149 -2.26 31.04 -15.53
N VAL A 150 -1.40 30.04 -15.74
CA VAL A 150 -1.71 28.64 -15.52
C VAL A 150 -0.91 28.13 -14.33
N PRO A 151 -1.56 27.67 -13.24
CA PRO A 151 -0.83 27.25 -12.05
C PRO A 151 0.05 26.03 -12.36
N PRO A 152 1.23 25.93 -11.74
CA PRO A 152 2.03 24.71 -11.82
C PRO A 152 1.25 23.54 -11.22
N ILE A 153 1.50 22.32 -11.71
CA ILE A 153 0.77 21.12 -11.28
C ILE A 153 0.89 20.85 -9.77
N THR A 154 1.99 21.29 -9.15
CA THR A 154 2.22 21.22 -7.69
C THR A 154 1.27 22.09 -6.89
N SER A 155 0.65 23.10 -7.50
CA SER A 155 -0.36 23.97 -6.87
C SER A 155 -1.80 23.57 -7.21
N VAL A 156 -2.01 22.54 -8.03
CA VAL A 156 -3.34 22.04 -8.38
C VAL A 156 -3.73 20.89 -7.44
N GLN A 157 -4.77 21.09 -6.65
CA GLN A 157 -5.37 20.02 -5.86
C GLN A 157 -6.23 19.14 -6.79
N VAL A 158 -5.68 18.02 -7.25
CA VAL A 158 -6.38 17.11 -8.18
C VAL A 158 -7.46 16.30 -7.45
N VAL A 159 -7.17 15.84 -6.22
CA VAL A 159 -8.10 15.08 -5.39
C VAL A 159 -8.18 15.73 -4.00
N GLN A 160 -9.39 15.86 -3.48
CA GLN A 160 -9.64 16.22 -2.08
C GLN A 160 -10.43 15.09 -1.42
N TYR A 161 -9.80 14.43 -0.45
CA TYR A 161 -10.43 13.38 0.32
C TYR A 161 -11.45 13.97 1.29
N ALA A 162 -12.72 13.61 1.09
CA ALA A 162 -13.79 14.09 1.94
C ALA A 162 -13.96 13.24 3.20
N ASP A 163 -13.56 11.97 3.14
CA ASP A 163 -13.78 11.03 4.25
C ASP A 163 -12.87 9.80 4.25
N HIS A 164 -12.67 9.28 5.46
CA HIS A 164 -12.24 7.93 5.76
C HIS A 164 -13.43 7.12 6.26
N ILE A 165 -13.68 5.95 5.68
CA ILE A 165 -14.82 5.09 6.02
C ILE A 165 -14.35 3.70 6.46
N PHE A 166 -15.17 3.03 7.26
CA PHE A 166 -14.90 1.70 7.81
C PHE A 166 -13.59 1.61 8.59
N VAL A 167 -13.22 2.68 9.32
CA VAL A 167 -11.99 2.66 10.12
C VAL A 167 -12.10 1.70 11.32
N GLY A 168 -13.31 1.36 11.76
CA GLY A 168 -13.54 0.40 12.85
C GLY A 168 -13.02 -1.00 12.54
N ASP A 169 -13.09 -1.43 11.28
CA ASP A 169 -12.62 -2.75 10.83
C ASP A 169 -11.11 -2.95 11.03
N THR A 170 -10.34 -1.84 11.08
CA THR A 170 -8.89 -1.90 11.29
C THR A 170 -8.49 -2.30 12.70
N ARG A 171 -9.37 -2.09 13.69
CA ARG A 171 -9.17 -2.26 15.14
C ARG A 171 -8.13 -1.34 15.75
N ASP A 172 -6.98 -1.18 15.10
CA ASP A 172 -5.87 -0.35 15.54
C ASP A 172 -5.87 1.04 14.88
N GLY A 173 -6.78 1.33 13.96
CA GLY A 173 -6.85 2.57 13.19
C GLY A 173 -6.19 2.50 11.81
N GLY A 174 -5.51 1.39 11.49
CA GLY A 174 -4.88 1.18 10.18
C GLY A 174 -3.99 2.34 9.77
N ALA A 175 -4.17 2.84 8.54
CA ALA A 175 -3.42 3.98 8.04
C ALA A 175 -3.97 5.35 8.48
N LEU A 176 -5.13 5.42 9.14
CA LEU A 176 -5.76 6.68 9.53
C LEU A 176 -4.82 7.66 10.24
N PRO A 177 -3.95 7.26 11.18
CA PRO A 177 -3.17 8.22 11.97
C PRO A 177 -2.33 9.19 11.14
N TRP A 178 -1.79 8.72 10.00
CA TRP A 178 -0.96 9.54 9.09
C TRP A 178 -1.71 10.04 7.85
N LEU A 179 -3.05 9.98 7.85
CA LEU A 179 -3.89 10.46 6.73
C LEU A 179 -4.88 11.54 7.14
N ARG A 180 -4.90 11.96 8.42
CA ARG A 180 -5.89 12.92 8.94
C ARG A 180 -5.80 14.29 8.27
N GLY A 181 -4.62 14.69 7.85
CA GLY A 181 -4.36 15.93 7.12
C GLY A 181 -4.03 15.71 5.66
N ILE A 182 -4.40 14.57 5.06
CA ILE A 182 -4.00 14.15 3.69
C ILE A 182 -4.25 15.21 2.60
N ASN A 183 -5.21 16.11 2.81
CA ASN A 183 -5.52 17.18 1.86
C ASN A 183 -4.50 18.33 1.87
N GLY A 184 -3.56 18.36 2.82
CA GLY A 184 -2.57 19.42 2.97
C GLY A 184 -2.92 20.43 4.08
N GLU A 185 -2.00 21.35 4.34
CA GLU A 185 -2.18 22.41 5.35
C GLU A 185 -3.24 23.43 4.91
N GLY A 186 -4.06 23.89 5.86
CA GLY A 186 -5.15 24.84 5.60
C GLY A 186 -6.35 24.25 4.84
N GLN A 187 -6.28 22.98 4.42
CA GLN A 187 -7.37 22.29 3.75
C GLN A 187 -8.30 21.60 4.75
N PRO A 188 -9.59 21.41 4.42
CA PRO A 188 -10.51 20.69 5.28
C PRO A 188 -10.03 19.27 5.57
N ALA A 189 -10.04 18.87 6.85
CA ALA A 189 -9.75 17.50 7.25
C ALA A 189 -10.86 16.55 6.75
N PRO A 190 -10.53 15.34 6.28
CA PRO A 190 -11.54 14.34 5.94
C PRO A 190 -12.33 13.93 7.18
N LYS A 191 -13.65 13.73 7.02
CA LYS A 191 -14.48 13.13 8.07
C LYS A 191 -14.10 11.68 8.30
N VAL A 192 -14.20 11.19 9.53
CA VAL A 192 -13.81 9.82 9.87
C VAL A 192 -15.03 9.04 10.35
N TRP A 193 -15.34 7.92 9.71
CA TRP A 193 -16.50 7.08 10.01
C TRP A 193 -16.06 5.68 10.43
N LEU A 194 -16.55 5.20 11.57
CA LEU A 194 -16.24 3.85 12.05
C LEU A 194 -16.74 2.76 11.09
N GLY A 195 -17.83 3.02 10.37
CA GLY A 195 -18.39 2.17 9.32
C GLY A 195 -18.70 2.97 8.06
N GLY A 196 -19.87 2.74 7.47
CA GLY A 196 -20.30 3.46 6.27
C GLY A 196 -20.53 4.96 6.53
N ARG A 197 -20.11 5.79 5.56
CA ARG A 197 -20.37 7.25 5.52
C ARG A 197 -21.84 7.56 5.81
N ASN A 198 -22.10 8.50 6.73
CA ASN A 198 -23.45 8.94 7.12
C ASN A 198 -24.38 7.82 7.59
N ARG A 199 -23.84 6.63 7.90
CA ARG A 199 -24.60 5.43 8.32
C ARG A 199 -24.00 4.75 9.55
N SER A 200 -22.96 5.35 10.13
CA SER A 200 -22.25 4.86 11.29
C SER A 200 -21.79 6.03 12.14
N GLU A 201 -21.15 5.75 13.28
CA GLU A 201 -20.58 6.77 14.14
C GLU A 201 -19.45 7.55 13.43
N GLU A 202 -19.56 8.88 13.44
CA GLU A 202 -18.48 9.79 13.02
C GLU A 202 -17.55 10.01 14.22
N VAL A 203 -16.25 9.75 14.04
CA VAL A 203 -15.23 10.10 15.03
C VAL A 203 -15.14 11.61 15.08
N ALA A 204 -15.40 12.19 16.25
CA ALA A 204 -15.40 13.63 16.43
C ALA A 204 -14.05 14.27 16.02
N GLU A 205 -14.13 15.51 15.54
CA GLU A 205 -12.95 16.28 15.16
C GLU A 205 -11.97 16.40 16.33
N GLY A 206 -10.67 16.26 16.05
CA GLY A 206 -9.62 16.26 17.06
C GLY A 206 -9.49 14.97 17.89
N VAL A 207 -10.46 14.05 17.84
CA VAL A 207 -10.41 12.78 18.60
C VAL A 207 -9.60 11.72 17.84
N ARG A 208 -8.66 11.07 18.54
CA ARG A 208 -7.95 9.90 18.02
C ARG A 208 -8.83 8.65 18.06
N TRP A 209 -8.73 7.87 17.00
CA TRP A 209 -9.39 6.57 16.92
C TRP A 209 -8.43 5.52 16.36
N PRO A 210 -8.26 4.39 17.06
CA PRO A 210 -8.63 4.18 18.47
C PRO A 210 -7.81 5.09 19.40
N ALA A 211 -8.18 5.14 20.67
CA ALA A 211 -7.38 5.82 21.70
C ALA A 211 -5.99 5.17 21.81
N VAL A 212 -4.95 5.97 22.09
CA VAL A 212 -3.55 5.52 22.16
C VAL A 212 -3.36 4.40 23.19
N GLU A 213 -4.10 4.45 24.29
CA GLU A 213 -4.04 3.53 25.42
C GLU A 213 -4.65 2.16 25.10
N ALA A 214 -5.49 2.08 24.08
CA ALA A 214 -6.14 0.84 23.64
C ALA A 214 -5.28 0.01 22.68
N LEU A 215 -4.15 0.55 22.25
CA LEU A 215 -3.27 -0.04 21.26
C LEU A 215 -2.12 -0.80 21.92
N ALA A 216 -1.59 -1.80 21.21
CA ALA A 216 -0.39 -2.53 21.62
C ALA A 216 0.77 -1.56 21.91
N LYS A 217 1.63 -1.92 22.86
CA LYS A 217 2.88 -1.21 23.13
C LYS A 217 3.91 -1.59 22.08
N PHE A 218 4.89 -0.72 21.85
CA PHE A 218 5.88 -0.98 20.80
C PHE A 218 6.71 -2.24 21.10
N GLU A 219 6.91 -2.57 22.37
CA GLU A 219 7.66 -3.74 22.84
C GLU A 219 6.89 -5.05 22.71
N ASP A 220 5.56 -5.00 22.60
CA ASP A 220 4.72 -6.20 22.53
C ASP A 220 5.04 -6.96 21.24
N GLY A 221 5.48 -8.21 21.35
CA GLY A 221 5.94 -9.00 20.21
C GLY A 221 5.49 -10.45 20.28
N LEU A 222 5.81 -11.21 19.23
CA LEU A 222 5.39 -12.60 19.05
C LEU A 222 6.49 -13.61 19.41
N LYS A 223 7.69 -13.16 19.82
CA LYS A 223 8.81 -14.04 20.19
C LYS A 223 8.47 -15.07 21.26
N GLY A 224 7.63 -14.70 22.22
CA GLY A 224 7.18 -15.57 23.32
C GLY A 224 6.01 -16.47 22.97
N ALA A 225 5.44 -16.35 21.77
CA ALA A 225 4.31 -17.14 21.34
C ALA A 225 4.77 -18.50 20.80
N GLU A 226 4.10 -19.57 21.24
CA GLU A 226 4.37 -20.95 20.85
C GLU A 226 3.48 -21.37 19.68
N GLY A 227 4.03 -22.20 18.78
CA GLY A 227 3.31 -22.74 17.62
C GLY A 227 2.62 -21.64 16.78
N ASP A 228 1.36 -21.88 16.42
CA ASP A 228 0.58 -21.00 15.57
C ASP A 228 0.22 -19.64 16.21
N ALA A 229 0.40 -19.48 17.53
CA ALA A 229 0.18 -18.18 18.16
C ALA A 229 1.24 -17.14 17.75
N GLY A 230 2.39 -17.58 17.23
CA GLY A 230 3.43 -16.71 16.68
C GLY A 230 3.27 -16.39 15.19
N ASN A 231 2.21 -16.90 14.56
CA ASN A 231 1.97 -16.80 13.13
C ASN A 231 0.98 -15.66 12.80
N VAL A 232 1.26 -14.92 11.74
CA VAL A 232 0.37 -13.90 11.19
C VAL A 232 -0.12 -14.36 9.82
N PRO A 233 -1.42 -14.62 9.64
CA PRO A 233 -1.95 -15.00 8.34
C PRO A 233 -1.79 -13.87 7.30
N ILE A 234 -1.52 -14.25 6.06
CA ILE A 234 -1.47 -13.38 4.88
C ILE A 234 -2.58 -13.86 3.94
N ARG A 235 -3.64 -13.05 3.77
CA ARG A 235 -4.84 -13.47 3.02
C ARG A 235 -5.31 -12.41 2.05
N CYS A 236 -5.67 -12.84 0.83
CA CYS A 236 -6.38 -11.99 -0.11
C CYS A 236 -7.90 -12.07 0.06
N HIS A 237 -8.62 -11.17 -0.60
CA HIS A 237 -10.08 -11.08 -0.50
C HIS A 237 -10.80 -12.34 -1.00
N CYS A 238 -10.27 -12.98 -2.05
CA CYS A 238 -10.93 -14.14 -2.66
C CYS A 238 -10.58 -15.48 -1.99
N GLY A 239 -9.71 -15.48 -0.97
CA GLY A 239 -9.21 -16.69 -0.31
C GLY A 239 -8.23 -17.54 -1.14
N GLY A 240 -7.89 -17.10 -2.35
CA GLY A 240 -6.94 -17.82 -3.22
C GLY A 240 -5.47 -17.60 -2.86
N ILE A 241 -5.17 -16.73 -1.90
CA ILE A 241 -3.88 -16.60 -1.23
C ILE A 241 -4.16 -16.87 0.24
N ASP A 242 -3.52 -17.90 0.79
CA ASP A 242 -3.60 -18.26 2.20
C ASP A 242 -2.22 -18.74 2.67
N LEU A 243 -1.41 -17.76 3.09
CA LEU A 243 -0.05 -17.96 3.57
C LEU A 243 0.05 -17.53 5.03
N VAL A 244 1.20 -17.82 5.64
CA VAL A 244 1.51 -17.44 7.01
C VAL A 244 2.90 -16.80 7.06
N LEU A 245 2.99 -15.63 7.69
CA LEU A 245 4.23 -15.05 8.18
C LEU A 245 4.53 -15.61 9.57
N ARG A 246 5.62 -16.36 9.71
CA ARG A 246 6.11 -16.94 10.97
C ARG A 246 6.86 -15.90 11.81
N ALA A 247 6.19 -14.81 12.14
CA ALA A 247 6.79 -13.64 12.78
C ALA A 247 7.42 -13.95 14.14
N GLY A 248 6.80 -14.81 14.96
CA GLY A 248 7.36 -15.23 16.24
C GLY A 248 8.66 -16.04 16.09
N GLU A 249 8.76 -16.88 15.07
CA GLU A 249 9.98 -17.61 14.73
C GLU A 249 11.09 -16.67 14.28
N ALA A 250 10.77 -15.75 13.37
CA ALA A 250 11.71 -14.72 12.89
C ALA A 250 12.29 -13.89 14.05
N GLN A 251 11.42 -13.42 14.96
CA GLN A 251 11.85 -12.63 16.12
C GLN A 251 12.80 -13.42 17.04
N ARG A 252 12.55 -14.70 17.29
CA ARG A 252 13.44 -15.56 18.08
C ARG A 252 14.77 -15.80 17.39
N GLU A 253 14.75 -16.01 16.07
CA GLU A 253 15.97 -16.21 15.29
C GLU A 253 16.86 -14.96 15.33
N PHE A 254 16.29 -13.78 15.12
CA PHE A 254 17.01 -12.51 15.17
C PHE A 254 17.55 -12.22 16.58
N GLU A 255 16.77 -12.50 17.63
CA GLU A 255 17.26 -12.41 19.00
C GLU A 255 18.48 -13.32 19.25
N ALA A 256 18.42 -14.57 18.79
CA ALA A 256 19.53 -15.51 18.92
C ALA A 256 20.76 -15.06 18.12
N LEU A 257 20.54 -14.53 16.91
CA LEU A 257 21.59 -13.98 16.05
C LEU A 257 22.33 -12.84 16.75
N GLN A 258 21.60 -11.86 17.29
CA GLN A 258 22.17 -10.74 18.02
C GLN A 258 22.91 -11.19 19.29
N LYS A 259 22.33 -12.14 20.07
CA LYS A 259 22.98 -12.71 21.26
C LYS A 259 24.28 -13.45 20.93
N SER A 260 24.40 -14.01 19.72
CA SER A 260 25.63 -14.65 19.23
C SER A 260 26.69 -13.66 18.73
N GLY A 261 26.43 -12.34 18.81
CA GLY A 261 27.33 -11.29 18.32
C GLY A 261 27.33 -11.12 16.80
N LYS A 262 26.35 -11.71 16.09
CA LYS A 262 26.18 -11.56 14.65
C LYS A 262 25.31 -10.36 14.33
N GLU A 263 25.53 -9.76 13.15
CA GLU A 263 24.75 -8.64 12.66
C GLU A 263 23.32 -9.06 12.31
N LEU A 264 22.35 -8.22 12.65
CA LEU A 264 20.95 -8.41 12.29
C LEU A 264 20.71 -8.04 10.82
N PRO A 265 19.74 -8.69 10.13
CA PRO A 265 19.27 -8.19 8.85
C PRO A 265 18.88 -6.71 8.94
N TRP A 266 19.11 -5.96 7.87
CA TRP A 266 18.98 -4.51 7.87
C TRP A 266 17.57 -4.02 8.29
N PHE A 267 16.55 -4.84 8.03
CA PHE A 267 15.15 -4.59 8.31
C PHE A 267 14.68 -5.14 9.66
N ALA A 268 15.54 -5.77 10.46
CA ALA A 268 15.16 -6.28 11.77
C ALA A 268 15.43 -5.22 12.85
N ASP A 269 14.43 -4.94 13.67
CA ASP A 269 14.54 -4.01 14.79
C ASP A 269 15.47 -4.55 15.87
N PRO A 270 16.54 -3.83 16.27
CA PRO A 270 17.51 -4.33 17.23
C PRO A 270 16.99 -4.43 18.67
N VAL A 271 15.82 -3.85 18.97
CA VAL A 271 15.17 -3.88 20.28
C VAL A 271 14.02 -4.89 20.30
N THR A 272 13.18 -4.88 19.26
CA THR A 272 11.96 -5.70 19.23
C THR A 272 12.07 -6.96 18.37
N TYR A 273 13.09 -7.05 17.51
CA TYR A 273 13.31 -8.12 16.53
C TYR A 273 12.21 -8.25 15.47
N LYS A 274 11.30 -7.29 15.38
CA LYS A 274 10.25 -7.23 14.35
C LYS A 274 10.85 -6.78 13.02
N GLY A 275 10.20 -7.16 11.91
CA GLY A 275 10.49 -6.57 10.60
C GLY A 275 10.02 -5.11 10.56
N VAL A 276 10.79 -4.23 9.91
CA VAL A 276 10.38 -2.82 9.72
C VAL A 276 9.10 -2.75 8.91
N GLY A 277 8.18 -1.88 9.32
CA GLY A 277 7.08 -1.38 8.49
C GLY A 277 7.42 0.00 7.94
N SER A 278 7.31 0.18 6.63
CA SER A 278 7.57 1.45 5.95
C SER A 278 6.35 1.97 5.18
N VAL A 279 6.41 3.26 4.83
CA VAL A 279 5.49 3.89 3.87
C VAL A 279 6.29 4.18 2.62
N ASP A 280 5.82 3.70 1.48
CA ASP A 280 6.47 3.84 0.19
C ASP A 280 5.59 4.66 -0.77
N GLY A 281 6.20 5.65 -1.41
CA GLY A 281 5.59 6.57 -2.38
C GLY A 281 6.10 6.40 -3.81
N CYS A 282 6.80 5.30 -4.11
CA CYS A 282 7.41 5.05 -5.40
C CYS A 282 6.37 4.94 -6.52
N ASP A 283 6.70 5.43 -7.72
CA ASP A 283 5.80 5.43 -8.87
C ASP A 283 5.27 4.03 -9.20
N SER A 284 6.14 3.04 -9.12
CA SER A 284 5.78 1.65 -9.42
C SER A 284 4.92 1.00 -8.33
N CYS A 285 5.06 1.43 -7.08
CA CYS A 285 4.32 0.94 -5.92
C CYS A 285 2.89 1.46 -5.95
N ARG A 286 2.72 2.77 -6.17
CA ARG A 286 1.40 3.38 -6.30
C ARG A 286 0.62 2.85 -7.50
N LEU A 287 1.31 2.57 -8.61
CA LEU A 287 0.71 1.97 -9.80
C LEU A 287 0.37 0.50 -9.56
N ALA A 288 1.15 -0.27 -8.81
CA ALA A 288 0.84 -1.67 -8.57
C ALA A 288 -0.42 -1.87 -7.71
N VAL A 289 -0.68 -0.95 -6.76
CA VAL A 289 -1.65 -1.10 -5.67
C VAL A 289 -2.90 -0.22 -5.85
N GLY A 290 -2.82 0.80 -6.69
CA GLY A 290 -3.91 1.77 -6.87
C GLY A 290 -4.06 2.80 -5.75
N SER A 291 -3.12 2.90 -4.80
CA SER A 291 -3.09 3.94 -3.75
C SER A 291 -1.84 4.81 -3.87
N GLU A 292 -1.89 6.11 -3.55
CA GLU A 292 -0.72 6.99 -3.61
C GLU A 292 0.42 6.56 -2.69
N LEU A 293 0.10 5.84 -1.63
CA LEU A 293 1.04 5.31 -0.65
C LEU A 293 0.78 3.82 -0.46
N HIS A 294 1.85 3.06 -0.32
CA HIS A 294 1.79 1.64 0.01
C HIS A 294 2.62 1.33 1.25
N ASN A 295 2.29 0.22 1.92
CA ASN A 295 2.91 -0.15 3.19
C ASN A 295 3.50 -1.55 3.09
N TRP A 296 4.82 -1.60 3.15
CA TRP A 296 5.59 -2.83 3.14
C TRP A 296 6.06 -3.17 4.55
N THR A 297 6.10 -4.46 4.87
CA THR A 297 7.05 -5.00 5.84
C THR A 297 8.01 -5.96 5.14
N PHE A 298 9.03 -6.46 5.84
CA PHE A 298 10.09 -7.27 5.25
C PHE A 298 10.18 -8.60 5.96
N ALA A 299 10.29 -9.68 5.19
CA ALA A 299 10.44 -11.04 5.71
C ALA A 299 11.44 -11.84 4.88
N LEU A 300 12.22 -12.69 5.54
CA LEU A 300 12.96 -13.71 4.79
C LEU A 300 11.96 -14.71 4.21
N VAL A 301 12.18 -15.19 2.99
CA VAL A 301 11.25 -16.13 2.33
C VAL A 301 11.08 -17.40 3.17
N LYS A 302 12.15 -17.86 3.81
CA LYS A 302 12.11 -18.96 4.79
C LYS A 302 11.19 -18.71 5.99
N HIS A 303 10.76 -17.49 6.29
CA HIS A 303 9.80 -17.20 7.36
C HIS A 303 8.35 -17.17 6.85
N ILE A 304 8.13 -17.52 5.59
CA ILE A 304 6.80 -17.64 4.98
C ILE A 304 6.50 -19.13 4.74
N SER A 305 5.25 -19.51 4.94
CA SER A 305 4.77 -20.87 4.70
C SER A 305 3.34 -20.88 4.20
N PHE A 306 2.88 -22.01 3.68
CA PHE A 306 1.46 -22.22 3.43
C PHE A 306 0.69 -22.27 4.77
N ALA A 307 -0.55 -21.80 4.76
CA ALA A 307 -1.44 -21.96 5.91
C ALA A 307 -1.83 -23.43 6.13
N GLY A 308 -2.23 -23.76 7.36
CA GLY A 308 -2.74 -25.10 7.73
C GLY A 308 -1.70 -26.00 8.41
N ALA A 309 -2.01 -27.31 8.46
CA ALA A 309 -1.23 -28.29 9.21
C ALA A 309 0.08 -28.70 8.51
N ASP A 310 0.15 -28.62 7.18
CA ASP A 310 1.37 -28.85 6.40
C ASP A 310 1.94 -27.51 5.91
N GLN A 311 2.85 -26.95 6.71
CA GLN A 311 3.56 -25.70 6.44
C GLN A 311 4.84 -25.90 5.61
N GLY A 312 5.14 -27.13 5.19
CA GLY A 312 6.33 -27.48 4.42
C GLY A 312 6.22 -27.18 2.92
N GLY A 313 7.36 -27.09 2.24
CA GLY A 313 7.42 -27.00 0.77
C GLY A 313 7.20 -25.60 0.19
N PHE A 314 7.03 -24.57 1.02
CA PHE A 314 7.15 -23.19 0.55
C PHE A 314 8.63 -22.90 0.19
N PRO A 315 8.92 -22.17 -0.90
CA PRO A 315 10.29 -21.87 -1.32
C PRO A 315 11.12 -21.12 -0.27
N GLU A 316 12.44 -21.32 -0.30
CA GLU A 316 13.37 -20.67 0.65
C GLU A 316 13.96 -19.36 0.13
N ASP A 317 13.81 -19.07 -1.17
CA ASP A 317 14.30 -17.87 -1.84
C ASP A 317 13.34 -17.41 -2.96
N THR A 318 13.59 -16.22 -3.51
CA THR A 318 12.76 -15.59 -4.54
C THR A 318 12.84 -16.29 -5.89
N LEU A 319 13.96 -16.95 -6.20
CA LEU A 319 14.14 -17.71 -7.45
C LEU A 319 13.29 -18.98 -7.43
N GLY A 320 13.29 -19.71 -6.32
CA GLY A 320 12.43 -20.84 -6.06
C GLY A 320 10.97 -20.44 -6.02
N LEU A 321 10.65 -19.28 -5.43
CA LEU A 321 9.29 -18.71 -5.47
C LEU A 321 8.82 -18.46 -6.90
N ARG A 322 9.65 -17.81 -7.72
CA ARG A 322 9.36 -17.56 -9.13
C ARG A 322 9.14 -18.86 -9.88
N ALA A 323 10.06 -19.82 -9.75
CA ALA A 323 9.98 -21.11 -10.42
C ALA A 323 8.73 -21.90 -10.01
N ALA A 324 8.34 -21.85 -8.73
CA ALA A 324 7.15 -22.54 -8.23
C ALA A 324 5.85 -21.91 -8.73
N VAL A 325 5.81 -20.58 -8.90
CA VAL A 325 4.66 -19.88 -9.51
C VAL A 325 4.61 -20.06 -11.03
N ASP A 326 5.76 -20.17 -11.71
CA ASP A 326 5.84 -20.42 -13.16
C ASP A 326 5.49 -21.86 -13.58
N ALA A 327 5.52 -22.80 -12.64
CA ALA A 327 5.18 -24.20 -12.88
C ALA A 327 3.78 -24.31 -13.50
N ALA A 328 3.63 -25.13 -14.54
CA ALA A 328 2.36 -25.25 -15.26
C ALA A 328 1.24 -25.75 -14.33
N ASP A 329 0.11 -25.03 -14.35
CA ASP A 329 -1.10 -25.38 -13.61
C ASP A 329 -1.55 -26.80 -13.99
N GLY A 330 -1.81 -27.65 -12.99
CA GLY A 330 -2.42 -28.96 -13.18
C GLY A 330 -1.48 -30.14 -13.51
N THR A 331 -0.17 -29.94 -13.71
CA THR A 331 0.79 -31.06 -13.85
C THR A 331 1.94 -31.03 -12.85
N THR A 332 2.41 -29.86 -12.41
CA THR A 332 3.56 -29.72 -11.49
C THR A 332 3.45 -28.61 -10.45
N ARG A 333 2.48 -27.70 -10.57
CA ARG A 333 2.30 -26.61 -9.60
C ARG A 333 1.62 -27.10 -8.32
N ASP A 334 2.19 -26.75 -7.17
CA ASP A 334 1.54 -27.02 -5.88
C ASP A 334 0.23 -26.19 -5.79
N PRO A 335 -0.93 -26.84 -5.60
CA PRO A 335 -2.22 -26.15 -5.59
C PRO A 335 -2.35 -25.12 -4.45
N ARG A 336 -1.52 -25.20 -3.41
CA ARG A 336 -1.50 -24.23 -2.30
C ARG A 336 -1.01 -22.84 -2.71
N PHE A 337 -0.33 -22.71 -3.85
CA PHE A 337 -0.07 -21.38 -4.43
C PHE A 337 -1.35 -20.69 -4.93
N GLY A 338 -2.44 -21.44 -5.10
CA GLY A 338 -3.75 -20.94 -5.45
C GLY A 338 -3.73 -19.94 -6.61
N THR A 339 -4.07 -18.70 -6.30
CA THR A 339 -4.21 -17.61 -7.28
C THR A 339 -3.01 -16.69 -7.39
N ILE A 340 -1.89 -17.01 -6.73
CA ILE A 340 -0.67 -16.21 -6.79
C ILE A 340 -0.17 -16.17 -8.24
N THR A 341 0.14 -14.99 -8.74
CA THR A 341 0.86 -14.79 -10.00
C THR A 341 1.83 -13.63 -9.81
N TYR A 342 2.63 -13.32 -10.81
CA TYR A 342 3.52 -12.17 -10.75
C TYR A 342 3.67 -11.43 -12.08
N TYR A 343 4.09 -10.18 -11.97
CA TYR A 343 4.54 -9.38 -13.09
C TYR A 343 6.01 -8.99 -12.90
N SER A 344 6.83 -9.26 -13.92
CA SER A 344 8.20 -8.76 -13.98
C SER A 344 8.21 -7.31 -14.45
N SER A 345 8.36 -6.36 -13.52
CA SER A 345 8.46 -4.93 -13.86
C SER A 345 9.82 -4.53 -14.42
N SER A 346 10.84 -5.35 -14.17
CA SER A 346 12.14 -5.38 -14.84
C SER A 346 12.66 -6.82 -14.84
N PRO A 347 13.77 -7.17 -15.53
CA PRO A 347 14.28 -8.54 -15.56
C PRO A 347 14.51 -9.15 -14.16
N GLU A 348 14.97 -8.33 -13.21
CA GLU A 348 15.36 -8.73 -11.85
C GLU A 348 14.28 -8.48 -10.78
N VAL A 349 13.14 -7.87 -11.14
CA VAL A 349 12.11 -7.46 -10.17
C VAL A 349 10.80 -8.19 -10.44
N GLN A 350 10.29 -8.87 -9.41
CA GLN A 350 9.00 -9.56 -9.45
C GLN A 350 7.99 -8.90 -8.50
N ARG A 351 6.77 -8.67 -8.99
CA ARG A 351 5.65 -8.15 -8.20
C ARG A 351 4.55 -9.19 -8.16
N TYR A 352 4.40 -9.86 -7.03
CA TYR A 352 3.43 -10.93 -6.84
C TYR A 352 2.08 -10.36 -6.41
N PHE A 353 1.01 -10.89 -6.98
CA PHE A 353 -0.35 -10.48 -6.68
C PHE A 353 -1.35 -11.63 -6.91
N CYS A 354 -2.58 -11.46 -6.44
CA CYS A 354 -3.67 -12.38 -6.72
C CYS A 354 -4.20 -12.15 -8.15
N GLY A 355 -4.04 -13.12 -9.04
CA GLY A 355 -4.56 -13.05 -10.41
C GLY A 355 -6.09 -12.97 -10.49
N ARG A 356 -6.81 -13.31 -9.41
CA ARG A 356 -8.28 -13.25 -9.34
C ARG A 356 -8.82 -11.93 -8.82
N CYS A 357 -8.21 -11.38 -7.76
CA CYS A 357 -8.76 -10.22 -7.04
C CYS A 357 -7.78 -9.05 -6.89
N SER A 358 -6.71 -8.99 -7.69
CA SER A 358 -5.65 -7.95 -7.72
C SER A 358 -4.74 -7.81 -6.51
N ALA A 359 -5.15 -8.32 -5.34
CA ALA A 359 -4.42 -8.19 -4.08
C ALA A 359 -2.90 -8.34 -4.20
N VAL A 360 -2.18 -7.23 -4.02
CA VAL A 360 -0.71 -7.20 -4.04
C VAL A 360 -0.19 -7.97 -2.84
N LEU A 361 0.74 -8.90 -3.09
CA LEU A 361 1.27 -9.83 -2.09
C LEU A 361 2.73 -9.51 -1.74
N PHE A 362 3.64 -9.66 -2.71
CA PHE A 362 5.08 -9.49 -2.51
C PHE A 362 5.71 -8.56 -3.54
N TYR A 363 6.74 -7.84 -3.10
CA TYR A 363 7.81 -7.37 -3.97
C TYR A 363 9.06 -8.21 -3.72
N ALA A 364 9.71 -8.64 -4.80
CA ALA A 364 10.95 -9.39 -4.76
C ALA A 364 11.95 -8.82 -5.78
N ALA A 365 13.23 -8.88 -5.43
CA ALA A 365 14.32 -8.50 -6.31
C ALA A 365 15.46 -9.53 -6.23
N ASP A 366 16.06 -9.86 -7.37
CA ASP A 366 17.09 -10.92 -7.46
C ASP A 366 18.37 -10.59 -6.68
N ASP A 367 18.65 -9.30 -6.43
CA ASP A 367 19.79 -8.83 -5.62
C ASP A 367 19.60 -9.02 -4.11
N ARG A 368 18.39 -9.42 -3.68
CA ARG A 368 18.02 -9.73 -2.30
C ARG A 368 17.23 -11.05 -2.26
N SER A 369 17.78 -12.12 -2.83
CA SER A 369 17.06 -13.37 -3.10
C SER A 369 16.45 -14.06 -1.88
N GLU A 370 16.93 -13.80 -0.66
CA GLU A 370 16.36 -14.37 0.56
C GLU A 370 15.20 -13.53 1.15
N LEU A 371 14.89 -12.36 0.57
CA LEU A 371 14.01 -11.35 1.15
C LEU A 371 12.85 -11.03 0.21
N VAL A 372 11.65 -10.92 0.80
CA VAL A 372 10.50 -10.31 0.16
C VAL A 372 9.97 -9.15 0.99
N ASP A 373 9.45 -8.15 0.30
CA ASP A 373 8.64 -7.11 0.92
C ASP A 373 7.18 -7.60 0.90
N VAL A 374 6.51 -7.65 2.05
CA VAL A 374 5.16 -8.19 2.24
C VAL A 374 4.16 -7.06 2.38
N ALA A 375 3.09 -7.10 1.58
CA ALA A 375 2.05 -6.08 1.57
C ALA A 375 1.24 -6.14 2.87
N VAL A 376 1.38 -5.12 3.73
CA VAL A 376 0.83 -5.15 5.09
C VAL A 376 -0.70 -5.22 5.08
N GLY A 377 -1.37 -4.72 4.04
CA GLY A 377 -2.84 -4.78 3.94
C GLY A 377 -3.41 -6.20 3.91
N LEU A 378 -2.60 -7.21 3.55
CA LEU A 378 -3.00 -8.63 3.56
C LEU A 378 -2.77 -9.33 4.90
N LEU A 379 -2.11 -8.68 5.87
CA LEU A 379 -1.92 -9.24 7.20
C LEU A 379 -3.25 -9.24 7.97
N ASP A 380 -3.61 -10.40 8.48
CA ASP A 380 -4.80 -10.63 9.31
C ASP A 380 -4.40 -10.87 10.76
N ALA A 381 -3.72 -9.88 11.35
CA ALA A 381 -3.20 -9.95 12.70
C ALA A 381 -4.30 -9.65 13.73
N PRO A 382 -4.29 -10.31 14.91
CA PRO A 382 -5.32 -10.14 15.93
C PRO A 382 -5.35 -8.72 16.52
N ASP A 383 -4.19 -8.07 16.59
CA ASP A 383 -3.97 -6.73 17.14
C ASP A 383 -4.35 -5.60 16.17
N GLY A 384 -4.64 -5.91 14.90
CA GLY A 384 -5.22 -4.98 13.94
C GLY A 384 -4.49 -4.91 12.61
N ALA A 385 -4.90 -3.95 11.78
CA ALA A 385 -4.44 -3.79 10.40
C ALA A 385 -2.93 -3.57 10.29
N ARG A 386 -2.34 -2.80 11.20
CA ARG A 386 -0.91 -2.48 11.23
C ARG A 386 -0.05 -3.62 11.78
N ALA A 387 -0.65 -4.65 12.36
CA ALA A 387 0.03 -5.83 12.89
C ALA A 387 1.25 -5.46 13.76
N GLU A 388 1.09 -4.52 14.70
CA GLU A 388 2.19 -3.92 15.46
C GLU A 388 2.97 -4.93 16.32
N THR A 389 2.39 -6.08 16.64
CA THR A 389 3.10 -7.20 17.30
C THR A 389 4.09 -7.94 16.39
N ALA A 390 3.90 -7.86 15.07
CA ALA A 390 4.78 -8.44 14.06
C ALA A 390 5.66 -7.40 13.35
N VAL A 391 5.22 -6.15 13.27
CA VAL A 391 5.82 -5.08 12.47
C VAL A 391 6.30 -3.93 13.36
N SER A 392 7.55 -3.51 13.20
CA SER A 392 8.09 -2.29 13.84
C SER A 392 8.00 -1.11 12.88
N TRP A 393 7.07 -0.19 13.14
CA TRP A 393 6.81 0.92 12.24
C TRP A 393 7.86 2.03 12.32
N ALA A 394 8.35 2.46 11.16
CA ALA A 394 9.28 3.57 11.03
C ALA A 394 8.56 4.94 11.07
N PHE A 395 7.59 5.13 11.98
CA PHE A 395 6.80 6.37 12.06
C PHE A 395 7.69 7.62 12.13
N GLY A 396 7.27 8.67 11.44
CA GLY A 396 8.03 9.92 11.32
C GLY A 396 9.33 9.83 10.53
N SER A 397 9.67 8.67 9.94
CA SER A 397 10.73 8.62 8.94
C SER A 397 10.21 9.16 7.61
N PRO A 398 11.08 9.75 6.76
CA PRO A 398 10.66 10.16 5.42
C PRO A 398 10.04 9.00 4.65
N ILE A 399 9.03 9.28 3.84
CA ILE A 399 8.42 8.30 2.94
C ILE A 399 9.51 7.74 1.99
N VAL A 400 9.56 6.43 1.85
CA VAL A 400 10.51 5.76 0.94
C VAL A 400 10.15 6.14 -0.50
N TYR A 401 11.16 6.47 -1.31
CA TYR A 401 10.99 7.00 -2.66
C TYR A 401 10.09 8.27 -2.77
N ARG A 402 10.00 9.09 -1.72
CA ARG A 402 9.18 10.32 -1.74
C ARG A 402 9.44 11.26 -2.91
N GLN A 403 10.65 11.28 -3.47
CA GLN A 403 11.03 12.11 -4.60
C GLN A 403 10.18 11.86 -5.85
N ASP A 404 9.61 10.65 -6.01
CA ASP A 404 8.69 10.33 -7.12
C ASP A 404 7.36 11.10 -7.00
N MET A 405 7.06 11.64 -5.82
CA MET A 405 5.85 12.42 -5.55
C MET A 405 6.12 13.93 -5.57
N ILE A 406 7.37 14.36 -5.39
CA ILE A 406 7.79 15.76 -5.45
C ILE A 406 7.72 16.26 -6.90
N GLY A 407 7.25 17.49 -7.10
CA GLY A 407 7.00 18.05 -8.42
C GLY A 407 5.70 17.58 -9.07
N THR A 408 4.90 16.75 -8.39
CA THR A 408 3.60 16.26 -8.85
C THR A 408 2.47 16.89 -8.04
N TRP A 409 1.21 16.62 -8.43
CA TRP A 409 0.03 17.03 -7.65
C TRP A 409 -0.02 16.41 -6.23
N ARG A 410 0.84 15.43 -5.93
CA ARG A 410 0.91 14.72 -4.64
C ARG A 410 1.92 15.31 -3.64
N GLU A 411 2.66 16.35 -4.02
CA GLU A 411 3.72 16.90 -3.17
C GLU A 411 3.21 17.34 -1.77
N ALA A 412 2.06 18.01 -1.74
CA ALA A 412 1.43 18.43 -0.49
C ALA A 412 0.96 17.23 0.37
N LEU A 413 0.51 16.14 -0.28
CA LEU A 413 0.07 14.91 0.39
C LEU A 413 1.23 14.26 1.14
N VAL A 414 2.41 14.14 0.51
CA VAL A 414 3.61 13.56 1.16
C VAL A 414 3.99 14.33 2.40
N THR A 415 4.02 15.66 2.28
CA THR A 415 4.39 16.55 3.39
C THR A 415 3.40 16.41 4.56
N ALA A 416 2.10 16.33 4.27
CA ALA A 416 1.08 16.14 5.28
C ALA A 416 1.19 14.77 5.98
N VAL A 417 1.44 13.70 5.22
CA VAL A 417 1.55 12.34 5.75
C VAL A 417 2.76 12.20 6.67
N GLU A 418 3.91 12.74 6.30
CA GLU A 418 5.11 12.71 7.14
C GLU A 418 4.91 13.50 8.44
N ARG A 419 4.29 14.68 8.36
CA ARG A 419 3.93 15.50 9.52
C ARG A 419 3.01 14.73 10.47
N ASP A 420 1.95 14.15 9.93
CA ASP A 420 0.94 13.44 10.74
C ASP A 420 1.50 12.15 11.34
N ALA A 421 2.37 11.43 10.60
CA ALA A 421 3.06 10.25 11.10
C ALA A 421 4.02 10.59 12.26
N GLU A 422 4.76 11.70 12.19
CA GLU A 422 5.62 12.16 13.30
C GLU A 422 4.80 12.62 14.50
N ALA A 423 3.71 13.38 14.28
CA ALA A 423 2.82 13.79 15.35
C ALA A 423 2.21 12.58 16.07
N TRP A 424 1.74 11.59 15.31
CA TRP A 424 1.25 10.32 15.84
C TRP A 424 2.32 9.57 16.64
N ARG A 425 3.55 9.49 16.13
CA ARG A 425 4.68 8.84 16.83
C ARG A 425 4.90 9.47 18.21
N ILE A 426 4.95 10.81 18.28
CA ILE A 426 5.17 11.55 19.52
C ILE A 426 4.03 11.30 20.50
N GLU A 427 2.79 11.40 20.04
CA GLU A 427 1.59 11.18 20.86
C GLU A 427 1.50 9.75 21.41
N ARG A 428 1.89 8.75 20.61
CA ARG A 428 1.98 7.34 21.02
C ARG A 428 3.10 7.06 22.03
N GLY A 429 4.03 7.99 22.22
CA GLY A 429 5.30 7.69 22.89
C GLY A 429 6.13 6.64 22.15
N TYR A 430 5.91 6.48 20.83
CA TYR A 430 6.57 5.46 20.02
C TYR A 430 8.03 5.88 19.78
N PRO A 431 9.01 4.97 19.97
CA PRO A 431 10.42 5.32 19.83
C PRO A 431 10.73 5.78 18.40
N LYS A 432 11.69 6.70 18.26
CA LYS A 432 12.18 7.09 16.95
C LYS A 432 12.82 5.87 16.27
N PHE A 433 12.53 5.68 14.98
CA PHE A 433 13.15 4.63 14.18
C PHE A 433 14.68 4.64 14.34
N TRP A 434 15.28 3.50 14.69
CA TRP A 434 16.67 3.46 15.15
C TRP A 434 17.67 3.96 14.11
N ARG A 435 17.44 3.69 12.82
CA ARG A 435 18.32 4.19 11.74
C ARG A 435 18.24 5.71 11.61
N ARG A 436 17.03 6.28 11.75
CA ARG A 436 16.84 7.74 11.76
C ARG A 436 17.55 8.35 12.98
N ALA A 437 17.36 7.77 14.16
CA ALA A 437 18.03 8.22 15.38
C ALA A 437 19.56 8.16 15.26
N ALA A 438 20.10 7.06 14.71
CA ALA A 438 21.54 6.91 14.48
C ALA A 438 22.09 7.93 13.48
N LYS A 439 21.37 8.18 12.37
CA LYS A 439 21.73 9.18 11.37
C LYS A 439 21.77 10.59 11.98
N GLU A 440 20.70 11.01 12.67
CA GLU A 440 20.63 12.33 13.31
C GLU A 440 21.72 12.51 14.37
N ALA A 441 22.08 11.45 15.12
CA ALA A 441 23.17 11.49 16.08
C ALA A 441 24.54 11.66 15.41
N ALA A 442 24.77 10.98 14.28
CA ALA A 442 26.00 11.12 13.50
C ALA A 442 26.14 12.53 12.90
N GLU A 443 25.07 13.07 12.30
CA GLU A 443 25.03 14.44 11.77
C GLU A 443 25.29 15.48 12.86
N LYS A 444 24.70 15.30 14.05
CA LYS A 444 24.95 16.17 15.19
C LYS A 444 26.42 16.12 15.64
N ALA A 445 27.00 14.93 15.72
CA ALA A 445 28.41 14.77 16.09
C ALA A 445 29.36 15.41 15.06
N GLU A 446 29.03 15.33 13.77
CA GLU A 446 29.78 15.98 12.70
C GLU A 446 29.69 17.52 12.80
N GLN A 447 28.49 18.05 13.05
CA GLN A 447 28.29 19.49 13.25
C GLN A 447 29.06 20.01 14.48
N GLU A 448 29.00 19.29 15.61
CA GLU A 448 29.76 19.64 16.81
C GLU A 448 31.28 19.62 16.60
N LYS A 449 31.77 18.72 15.75
CA LYS A 449 33.18 18.68 15.34
C LYS A 449 33.54 19.89 14.47
N ALA A 450 32.71 20.22 13.48
CA ALA A 450 32.91 21.37 12.60
C ALA A 450 32.91 22.70 13.38
N ASP A 451 32.00 22.84 14.35
CA ASP A 451 31.90 24.04 15.21
C ASP A 451 33.13 24.20 16.11
N LYS A 452 33.67 23.10 16.65
CA LYS A 452 34.92 23.11 17.42
C LYS A 452 36.11 23.52 16.57
N GLU A 453 36.27 22.94 15.38
CA GLU A 453 37.35 23.30 14.45
C GLU A 453 37.27 24.77 14.01
N LYS A 454 36.06 25.30 13.80
CA LYS A 454 35.84 26.71 13.49
C LYS A 454 36.24 27.61 14.66
N ALA A 455 35.81 27.28 15.89
CA ALA A 455 36.15 28.05 17.08
C ALA A 455 37.67 28.05 17.37
N GLU A 456 38.37 26.96 17.09
CA GLU A 456 39.84 26.87 17.21
C GLU A 456 40.54 27.75 16.16
N LYS A 457 40.06 27.75 14.91
CA LYS A 457 40.59 28.62 13.85
C LYS A 457 40.35 30.11 14.16
N GLU A 458 39.18 30.47 14.67
CA GLU A 458 38.86 31.85 15.06
C GLU A 458 39.76 32.32 16.21
N LYS A 459 39.98 31.47 17.24
CA LYS A 459 40.94 31.75 18.33
C LYS A 459 42.38 31.89 17.82
N ALA A 460 42.80 31.08 16.85
CA ALA A 460 44.12 31.18 16.26
C ALA A 460 44.30 32.46 15.40
N SER A 461 43.23 32.94 14.76
CA SER A 461 43.25 34.17 13.95
C SER A 461 43.11 35.47 14.75
N GLY A 462 42.51 35.42 15.94
CA GLY A 462 42.34 36.57 16.83
C GLY A 462 43.51 36.83 17.79
N ALA A 463 44.58 36.04 17.69
CA ALA A 463 45.79 36.17 18.51
C ALA A 463 46.96 36.89 17.80
N ASN A 464 46.70 37.56 16.67
CA ASN A 464 47.67 38.36 15.91
C ASN A 464 47.44 39.86 16.08
#